data_AF-A0A0F9B031-F1
#
_entry.id   AF-A0A0F9B031-F1
#
_cell.length_a   1.000
_cell.length_b   1.000
_cell.length_c   1.000
_cell.angle_alpha   90.00
_cell.angle_beta   90.00
_cell.angle_gamma   90.00
#
_symmetry.space_group_name_H-M   'P 1'
#
loop_
_entity.id
_entity.type
_entity.pdbx_description
1 polymer ?
#
loop_
_entity_poly.entity_id
_entity_poly.type
_entity_poly.pdbx_seq_one_letter_code
_entity_poly.pdbx_strand_id
1 'polypeptide(L)'
;HTAVSRFKEDIVKVIKQEDVSHVGSTRIKIWQTGIKIIKRFPVTGIGPDNIAFAYEPFFEDEKKLGFQYQSRLHNDILEQAATRGIPGVLIWFWLMVAIGRRAIRDIRKPTPADDRLLMIMLSSVLLVYLVNNQFSFGTIGTTTTFWFVLGLLIVVCRNCDRYNIYLTRIPLIKVGISLILVLSVFMSFKIFYADVYFRGYAMFKHLEEKAEDDGLRRELSKKSYDLLGAAMRHNPHEPVYMRRFQIHFLEQIYLEQMYRKEQY
;
A
#
# COMPACT_ATOMS: atom_id res chain seq x y z
N HIS A 1 33.33 -41.63 3.14
CA HIS A 1 32.04 -41.73 2.41
C HIS A 1 30.90 -40.88 3.00
N THR A 2 31.14 -39.99 3.98
CA THR A 2 30.08 -39.44 4.85
C THR A 2 29.85 -37.92 4.77
N ALA A 3 30.84 -37.13 4.33
CA ALA A 3 30.70 -35.68 4.21
C ALA A 3 30.07 -35.26 2.87
N VAL A 4 30.46 -35.91 1.77
CA VAL A 4 29.94 -35.64 0.43
C VAL A 4 28.48 -36.09 0.27
N SER A 5 28.08 -37.17 0.95
CA SER A 5 26.68 -37.63 0.98
C SER A 5 25.79 -36.67 1.78
N ARG A 6 26.24 -36.23 2.96
CA ARG A 6 25.53 -35.19 3.74
C ARG A 6 25.43 -33.87 3.01
N PHE A 7 26.51 -33.42 2.36
CA PHE A 7 26.48 -32.20 1.55
C PHE A 7 25.52 -32.31 0.37
N LYS A 8 25.44 -33.49 -0.29
CA LYS A 8 24.43 -33.76 -1.32
C LYS A 8 23.01 -33.76 -0.73
N GLU A 9 22.79 -34.35 0.43
CA GLU A 9 21.48 -34.36 1.08
C GLU A 9 21.05 -32.96 1.55
N ASP A 10 21.98 -32.15 2.05
CA ASP A 10 21.74 -30.77 2.47
C ASP A 10 21.49 -29.87 1.26
N ILE A 11 22.25 -30.03 0.17
CA ILE A 11 21.96 -29.35 -1.11
C ILE A 11 20.60 -29.80 -1.66
N VAL A 12 20.27 -31.10 -1.63
CA VAL A 12 18.97 -31.59 -2.09
C VAL A 12 17.83 -31.11 -1.19
N LYS A 13 18.06 -30.93 0.12
CA LYS A 13 17.09 -30.33 1.05
C LYS A 13 16.92 -28.84 0.78
N VAL A 14 18.00 -28.09 0.58
CA VAL A 14 17.97 -26.66 0.23
C VAL A 14 17.29 -26.45 -1.12
N ILE A 15 17.60 -27.28 -2.12
CA ILE A 15 16.95 -27.26 -3.45
C ILE A 15 15.48 -27.73 -3.37
N LYS A 16 15.11 -28.61 -2.44
CA LYS A 16 13.71 -28.98 -2.19
C LYS A 16 12.95 -27.94 -1.37
N GLN A 17 13.62 -27.14 -0.55
CA GLN A 17 13.02 -26.01 0.18
C GLN A 17 12.86 -24.78 -0.73
N GLU A 18 13.81 -24.55 -1.63
CA GLU A 18 13.68 -23.64 -2.76
C GLU A 18 13.00 -24.37 -3.93
N ASP A 19 11.76 -24.78 -3.72
CA ASP A 19 10.92 -25.30 -4.79
C ASP A 19 10.75 -24.18 -5.84
N VAL A 20 11.56 -24.22 -6.91
CA VAL A 20 11.52 -23.26 -8.02
C VAL A 20 10.15 -23.27 -8.74
N SER A 21 9.31 -24.26 -8.43
CA SER A 21 7.90 -24.36 -8.80
C SER A 21 6.96 -23.41 -8.00
N HIS A 22 7.42 -22.82 -6.89
CA HIS A 22 6.61 -21.96 -6.02
C HIS A 22 6.53 -20.50 -6.47
N VAL A 23 7.49 -19.95 -7.21
CA VAL A 23 7.47 -18.49 -7.52
C VAL A 23 6.31 -18.11 -8.47
N GLY A 24 5.99 -18.98 -9.45
CA GLY A 24 4.86 -18.80 -10.36
C GLY A 24 3.51 -19.21 -9.75
N SER A 25 3.48 -20.31 -9.00
CA SER A 25 2.24 -20.84 -8.40
C SER A 25 1.75 -20.01 -7.20
N THR A 26 2.65 -19.34 -6.47
CA THR A 26 2.28 -18.43 -5.37
C THR A 26 1.50 -17.21 -5.89
N ARG A 27 1.94 -16.61 -7.01
CA ARG A 27 1.30 -15.41 -7.57
C ARG A 27 -0.11 -15.69 -8.07
N ILE A 28 -0.34 -16.87 -8.66
CA ILE A 28 -1.67 -17.27 -9.12
C ILE A 28 -2.65 -17.32 -7.93
N LYS A 29 -2.24 -17.89 -6.79
CA LYS A 29 -3.08 -17.94 -5.58
C LYS A 29 -3.32 -16.55 -4.97
N ILE A 30 -2.29 -15.71 -4.94
CA ILE A 30 -2.40 -14.28 -4.56
C ILE A 30 -3.45 -13.58 -5.42
N TRP A 31 -3.40 -13.78 -6.75
CA TRP A 31 -4.36 -13.16 -7.68
C TRP A 31 -5.76 -13.72 -7.54
N GLN A 32 -5.92 -15.03 -7.33
CA GLN A 32 -7.21 -15.66 -7.04
C GLN A 32 -7.84 -15.06 -5.78
N THR A 33 -7.03 -14.81 -4.75
CA THR A 33 -7.48 -14.14 -3.52
C THR A 33 -7.86 -12.68 -3.80
N GLY A 34 -7.06 -11.95 -4.57
CA GLY A 34 -7.42 -10.61 -5.05
C GLY A 34 -8.78 -10.59 -5.76
N ILE A 35 -9.04 -11.56 -6.63
CA ILE A 35 -10.33 -11.70 -7.32
C ILE A 35 -11.47 -11.99 -6.33
N LYS A 36 -11.26 -12.83 -5.30
CA LYS A 36 -12.27 -13.06 -4.24
C LYS A 36 -12.60 -11.77 -3.49
N ILE A 37 -11.59 -10.97 -3.16
CA ILE A 37 -11.76 -9.66 -2.50
C ILE A 37 -12.56 -8.71 -3.40
N ILE A 38 -12.20 -8.60 -4.68
CA ILE A 38 -12.91 -7.75 -5.66
C ILE A 38 -14.39 -8.18 -5.78
N LYS A 39 -14.67 -9.48 -5.84
CA LYS A 39 -16.05 -10.00 -5.89
C LYS A 39 -16.85 -9.65 -4.63
N ARG A 40 -16.19 -9.59 -3.47
CA ARG A 40 -16.85 -9.24 -2.21
C ARG A 40 -17.08 -7.73 -2.06
N PHE A 41 -16.17 -6.91 -2.56
CA PHE A 41 -16.23 -5.44 -2.44
C PHE A 41 -16.05 -4.74 -3.80
N PRO A 42 -16.95 -4.97 -4.79
CA PRO A 42 -16.72 -4.56 -6.17
C PRO A 42 -16.77 -3.05 -6.38
N VAL A 43 -17.54 -2.31 -5.56
CA VAL A 43 -17.76 -0.87 -5.75
C VAL A 43 -16.76 -0.05 -4.94
N THR A 44 -16.65 -0.32 -3.65
CA THR A 44 -15.83 0.49 -2.72
C THR A 44 -14.40 -0.02 -2.61
N GLY A 45 -14.16 -1.29 -2.94
CA GLY A 45 -12.96 -1.99 -2.50
C GLY A 45 -12.90 -2.09 -0.97
N ILE A 46 -11.73 -2.49 -0.48
CA ILE A 46 -11.40 -2.62 0.96
C ILE A 46 -10.62 -1.41 1.52
N GLY A 47 -10.34 -0.41 0.69
CA GLY A 47 -9.47 0.72 1.03
C GLY A 47 -7.98 0.44 0.82
N PRO A 48 -7.15 1.50 0.78
CA PRO A 48 -5.71 1.38 0.58
C PRO A 48 -5.03 0.65 1.75
N ASP A 49 -3.95 -0.08 1.44
CA ASP A 49 -3.10 -0.82 2.40
C ASP A 49 -3.82 -1.85 3.31
N ASN A 50 -5.09 -2.16 3.03
CA ASN A 50 -5.88 -3.12 3.80
C ASN A 50 -5.81 -4.57 3.30
N ILE A 51 -5.02 -4.83 2.25
CA ILE A 51 -4.93 -6.15 1.62
C ILE A 51 -4.51 -7.22 2.63
N ALA A 52 -3.48 -6.95 3.44
CA ALA A 52 -3.01 -7.89 4.46
C ALA A 52 -4.12 -8.32 5.44
N PHE A 53 -5.05 -7.43 5.79
CA PHE A 53 -6.15 -7.72 6.70
C PHE A 53 -7.31 -8.44 6.01
N ALA A 54 -7.62 -8.05 4.77
CA ALA A 54 -8.66 -8.70 3.98
C ALA A 54 -8.26 -10.11 3.52
N TYR A 55 -6.97 -10.47 3.57
CA TYR A 55 -6.48 -11.81 3.25
C TYR A 55 -6.95 -12.87 4.25
N GLU A 56 -7.08 -12.52 5.53
CA GLU A 56 -7.30 -13.48 6.63
C GLU A 56 -8.49 -14.46 6.44
N PRO A 57 -9.67 -14.02 5.97
CA PRO A 57 -10.83 -14.92 5.80
C PRO A 57 -10.76 -15.81 4.55
N PHE A 58 -9.92 -15.49 3.56
CA PHE A 58 -9.92 -16.17 2.25
C PHE A 58 -8.80 -17.21 2.10
N PHE A 59 -7.98 -17.38 3.14
CA PHE A 59 -6.69 -18.06 3.10
C PHE A 59 -6.52 -19.17 4.17
N GLU A 60 -7.58 -19.54 4.90
CA GLU A 60 -7.50 -20.54 5.99
C GLU A 60 -6.88 -21.88 5.57
N ASP A 61 -7.16 -22.34 4.33
CA ASP A 61 -6.58 -23.57 3.80
C ASP A 61 -5.14 -23.41 3.29
N GLU A 62 -4.74 -22.21 2.89
CA GLU A 62 -3.39 -21.92 2.39
C GLU A 62 -2.40 -21.63 3.52
N LYS A 63 -2.88 -21.16 4.68
CA LYS A 63 -2.11 -21.04 5.91
C LYS A 63 -1.58 -22.40 6.39
N LYS A 64 -2.34 -23.48 6.16
CA LYS A 64 -1.93 -24.88 6.43
C LYS A 64 -0.78 -25.36 5.54
N LEU A 65 -0.54 -24.67 4.42
CA LEU A 65 0.51 -24.96 3.43
C LEU A 65 1.77 -24.09 3.61
N GLY A 66 1.87 -23.31 4.70
CA GLY A 66 3.06 -22.52 5.02
C GLY A 66 3.17 -21.17 4.31
N PHE A 67 2.11 -20.72 3.61
CA PHE A 67 2.11 -19.42 2.94
C PHE A 67 1.99 -18.26 3.93
N GLN A 68 2.82 -17.23 3.76
CA GLN A 68 2.77 -16.00 4.57
C GLN A 68 1.76 -15.00 4.02
N TYR A 69 1.19 -14.19 4.93
CA TYR A 69 0.31 -13.08 4.58
C TYR A 69 1.00 -12.13 3.61
N GLN A 70 0.33 -11.84 2.49
CA GLN A 70 0.82 -10.88 1.51
C GLN A 70 0.16 -9.53 1.71
N SER A 71 0.98 -8.49 1.79
CA SER A 71 0.51 -7.10 1.89
C SER A 71 0.18 -6.48 0.53
N ARG A 72 0.51 -7.18 -0.57
CA ARG A 72 0.38 -6.70 -1.95
C ARG A 72 -0.09 -7.84 -2.85
N LEU A 73 -0.77 -7.50 -3.94
CA LEU A 73 -1.19 -8.48 -4.96
C LEU A 73 -0.14 -8.69 -6.05
N HIS A 74 0.92 -7.89 -6.07
CA HIS A 74 1.96 -7.90 -7.10
C HIS A 74 1.41 -7.82 -8.54
N ASN A 75 0.27 -7.16 -8.67
CA ASN A 75 -0.40 -6.81 -9.91
C ASN A 75 -1.18 -5.54 -9.62
N ASP A 76 -0.72 -4.42 -10.18
CA ASP A 76 -1.27 -3.11 -9.85
C ASP A 76 -2.76 -3.00 -10.21
N ILE A 77 -3.21 -3.57 -11.33
CA ILE A 77 -4.64 -3.53 -11.70
C ILE A 77 -5.52 -4.27 -10.69
N LEU A 78 -5.13 -5.49 -10.30
CA LEU A 78 -5.86 -6.27 -9.28
C LEU A 78 -5.81 -5.56 -7.92
N GLU A 79 -4.68 -4.97 -7.57
CA GLU A 79 -4.49 -4.19 -6.35
C GLU A 79 -5.40 -2.96 -6.34
N GLN A 80 -5.47 -2.21 -7.44
CA GLN A 80 -6.38 -1.07 -7.57
C GLN A 80 -7.83 -1.50 -7.49
N ALA A 81 -8.20 -2.62 -8.12
CA ALA A 81 -9.57 -3.13 -8.07
C ALA A 81 -9.96 -3.59 -6.66
N ALA A 82 -9.07 -4.28 -5.97
CA ALA A 82 -9.31 -4.75 -4.62
C ALA A 82 -9.44 -3.58 -3.63
N THR A 83 -8.59 -2.56 -3.76
CA THR A 83 -8.52 -1.45 -2.80
C THR A 83 -9.49 -0.31 -3.08
N ARG A 84 -9.72 0.04 -4.35
CA ARG A 84 -10.54 1.21 -4.77
C ARG A 84 -11.85 0.81 -5.47
N GLY A 85 -12.07 -0.48 -5.68
CA GLY A 85 -13.19 -1.00 -6.44
C GLY A 85 -13.03 -0.81 -7.95
N ILE A 86 -13.96 -1.44 -8.69
CA ILE A 86 -14.03 -1.38 -10.15
C ILE A 86 -14.19 0.07 -10.66
N PRO A 87 -15.03 0.94 -10.07
CA PRO A 87 -15.16 2.33 -10.52
C PRO A 87 -13.82 3.09 -10.48
N GLY A 88 -13.04 2.90 -9.41
CA GLY A 88 -11.73 3.53 -9.27
C GLY A 88 -10.74 3.10 -10.36
N VAL A 89 -10.71 1.81 -10.68
CA VAL A 89 -9.87 1.27 -11.76
C VAL A 89 -10.30 1.80 -13.12
N LEU A 90 -11.61 1.88 -13.38
CA LEU A 90 -12.13 2.40 -14.64
C LEU A 90 -11.74 3.86 -14.85
N ILE A 91 -11.82 4.69 -13.81
CA ILE A 91 -11.38 6.09 -13.87
C ILE A 91 -9.87 6.17 -14.11
N TRP A 92 -9.09 5.37 -13.40
CA TRP A 92 -7.64 5.32 -13.58
C TRP A 92 -7.26 4.88 -15.01
N PHE A 93 -7.91 3.83 -15.53
CA PHE A 93 -7.67 3.33 -16.88
C PHE A 93 -8.09 4.36 -17.94
N TRP A 94 -9.23 5.01 -17.75
CA TRP A 94 -9.67 6.10 -18.61
C TRP A 94 -8.64 7.22 -18.67
N LEU A 95 -8.08 7.63 -17.52
CA LEU A 95 -7.05 8.66 -17.45
C LEU A 95 -5.79 8.24 -18.23
N MET A 96 -5.30 7.02 -18.01
CA MET A 96 -4.13 6.49 -18.72
C MET A 96 -4.35 6.43 -20.22
N VAL A 97 -5.53 5.97 -20.68
CA VAL A 97 -5.90 5.94 -22.10
C VAL A 97 -6.02 7.34 -22.67
N ALA A 98 -6.60 8.30 -21.94
CA ALA A 98 -6.73 9.68 -22.39
C ALA A 98 -5.37 10.34 -22.59
N ILE A 99 -4.44 10.13 -21.65
CA ILE A 99 -3.05 10.60 -21.73
C ILE A 99 -2.35 9.95 -22.92
N GLY A 100 -2.43 8.62 -23.06
CA GLY A 100 -1.79 7.89 -24.15
C GLY A 100 -2.30 8.33 -25.53
N ARG A 101 -3.62 8.50 -25.68
CA ARG A 101 -4.24 9.03 -26.91
C ARG A 101 -3.74 10.44 -27.22
N ARG A 102 -3.63 11.29 -26.20
CA ARG A 102 -3.12 12.65 -26.36
C ARG A 102 -1.65 12.66 -26.79
N ALA A 103 -0.81 11.86 -26.14
CA ALA A 103 0.60 11.73 -26.48
C ALA A 103 0.79 11.23 -27.92
N ILE A 104 0.08 10.18 -28.33
CA ILE A 104 0.13 9.65 -29.71
C ILE A 104 -0.31 10.72 -30.71
N ARG A 105 -1.38 11.46 -30.42
CA ARG A 105 -1.86 12.54 -31.28
C ARG A 105 -0.81 13.62 -31.46
N ASP A 106 -0.16 14.06 -30.39
CA ASP A 106 0.82 15.14 -30.43
C ASP A 106 2.16 14.68 -31.07
N ILE A 107 2.58 13.43 -30.85
CA ILE A 107 3.74 12.82 -31.54
C ILE A 107 3.53 12.77 -33.06
N ARG A 108 2.29 12.60 -33.52
CA ARG A 108 1.93 12.56 -34.95
C ARG A 108 1.81 13.95 -35.59
N LYS A 109 1.83 15.04 -34.82
CA LYS A 109 1.79 16.39 -35.38
C LYS A 109 3.15 16.74 -36.00
N PRO A 110 3.19 17.68 -36.96
CA PRO A 110 4.44 18.27 -37.42
C PRO A 110 5.09 19.04 -36.26
N THR A 111 6.13 18.48 -35.65
CA THR A 111 6.92 19.09 -34.57
C THR A 111 8.41 18.92 -34.86
N PRO A 112 9.30 19.74 -34.27
CA PRO A 112 10.74 19.52 -34.33
C PRO A 112 11.13 18.09 -33.96
N ALA A 113 12.17 17.55 -34.60
CA ALA A 113 12.60 16.17 -34.41
C ALA A 113 12.96 15.87 -32.95
N ASP A 114 13.63 16.81 -32.28
CA ASP A 114 14.07 16.69 -30.89
C ASP A 114 12.87 16.63 -29.92
N ASP A 115 11.88 17.51 -30.09
CA ASP A 115 10.64 17.51 -29.29
C ASP A 115 9.88 16.19 -29.48
N ARG A 116 9.78 15.71 -30.73
CA ARG A 116 9.11 14.45 -31.04
C ARG A 116 9.83 13.27 -30.40
N LEU A 117 11.16 13.23 -30.48
CA LEU A 117 11.97 12.20 -29.84
C LEU A 117 11.78 12.23 -28.32
N LEU A 118 11.79 13.42 -27.71
CA LEU A 118 11.54 13.58 -26.27
C LEU A 118 10.16 13.07 -25.86
N MET A 119 9.10 13.39 -26.62
CA MET A 119 7.75 12.86 -26.37
C MET A 119 7.71 11.34 -26.43
N ILE A 120 8.38 10.73 -27.42
CA ILE A 120 8.45 9.27 -27.58
C ILE A 120 9.19 8.66 -26.38
N MET A 121 10.35 9.20 -25.99
CA MET A 121 11.12 8.71 -24.84
C MET A 121 10.32 8.78 -23.55
N LEU A 122 9.71 9.93 -23.22
CA LEU A 122 8.90 10.09 -22.02
C LEU A 122 7.69 9.14 -22.02
N SER A 123 7.00 9.00 -23.16
CA SER A 123 5.87 8.07 -23.30
C SER A 123 6.31 6.61 -23.12
N SER A 124 7.49 6.26 -23.60
CA SER A 124 8.05 4.91 -23.50
C SER A 124 8.39 4.56 -22.05
N VAL A 125 8.98 5.48 -21.30
CA VAL A 125 9.26 5.30 -19.86
C VAL A 125 7.97 5.08 -19.07
N LEU A 126 6.93 5.86 -19.34
CA LEU A 126 5.62 5.68 -18.69
C LEU A 126 4.99 4.33 -19.03
N LEU A 127 5.08 3.88 -20.29
CA LEU A 127 4.57 2.58 -20.71
C LEU A 127 5.32 1.43 -20.04
N VAL A 128 6.66 1.51 -19.99
CA VAL A 128 7.50 0.51 -19.30
C VAL A 128 7.12 0.42 -17.83
N TYR A 129 6.91 1.55 -17.15
CA TYR A 129 6.45 1.57 -15.76
C TYR A 129 5.09 0.87 -15.60
N LEU A 130 4.11 1.19 -16.43
CA LEU A 130 2.77 0.59 -16.35
C LEU A 130 2.79 -0.93 -16.58
N VAL A 131 3.61 -1.41 -17.53
CA VAL A 131 3.78 -2.84 -17.81
C VAL A 131 4.51 -3.54 -16.66
N ASN A 132 5.59 -2.95 -16.17
CA ASN A 132 6.37 -3.49 -15.06
C ASN A 132 5.51 -3.65 -13.79
N ASN A 133 4.63 -2.68 -13.50
CA ASN A 133 3.74 -2.71 -12.35
C ASN A 133 2.68 -3.84 -12.39
N GLN A 134 2.50 -4.52 -13.53
CA GLN A 134 1.59 -5.69 -13.57
C GLN A 134 2.20 -6.95 -12.95
N PHE A 135 3.52 -6.97 -12.78
CA PHE A 135 4.28 -8.06 -12.17
C PHE A 135 5.04 -7.61 -10.91
N SER A 136 5.10 -6.30 -10.69
CA SER A 136 5.75 -5.65 -9.55
C SER A 136 4.73 -4.79 -8.78
N PHE A 137 5.21 -3.80 -8.02
CA PHE A 137 4.39 -2.83 -7.32
C PHE A 137 5.08 -1.46 -7.29
N GLY A 138 4.27 -0.40 -7.27
CA GLY A 138 4.76 0.96 -7.12
C GLY A 138 5.34 1.20 -5.72
N THR A 139 6.56 1.71 -5.67
CA THR A 139 7.16 2.28 -4.45
C THR A 139 7.01 3.80 -4.47
N ILE A 140 7.24 4.46 -3.32
CA ILE A 140 7.21 5.93 -3.25
C ILE A 140 8.15 6.55 -4.30
N GLY A 141 9.36 6.02 -4.44
CA GLY A 141 10.33 6.50 -5.43
C GLY A 141 9.82 6.34 -6.87
N THR A 142 9.45 5.11 -7.25
CA THR A 142 9.05 4.82 -8.64
C THR A 142 7.73 5.50 -9.03
N THR A 143 6.76 5.59 -8.11
CA THR A 143 5.48 6.27 -8.34
C THR A 143 5.66 7.78 -8.43
N THR A 144 6.54 8.38 -7.62
CA THR A 144 6.86 9.82 -7.71
C THR A 144 7.53 10.14 -9.05
N THR A 145 8.49 9.32 -9.48
CA THR A 145 9.13 9.45 -10.80
C THR A 145 8.11 9.36 -11.92
N PHE A 146 7.16 8.41 -11.85
CA PHE A 146 6.09 8.28 -12.84
C PHE A 146 5.29 9.58 -12.99
N TRP A 147 4.79 10.16 -11.89
CA TRP A 147 4.01 11.41 -11.94
C TRP A 147 4.84 12.61 -12.42
N PHE A 148 6.12 12.66 -12.05
CA PHE A 148 7.04 13.70 -12.52
C PHE A 148 7.26 13.62 -14.04
N VAL A 149 7.57 12.42 -14.57
CA VAL A 149 7.74 12.18 -16.01
C VAL A 149 6.45 12.46 -16.78
N LEU A 150 5.30 12.10 -16.22
CA LEU A 150 4.00 12.43 -16.80
C LEU A 150 3.77 13.95 -16.88
N GLY A 151 4.14 14.69 -15.83
CA GLY A 151 4.10 16.16 -15.84
C GLY A 151 4.97 16.76 -16.93
N LEU A 152 6.20 16.26 -17.09
CA LEU A 152 7.10 16.66 -18.17
C LEU A 152 6.50 16.38 -19.56
N LEU A 153 5.93 15.19 -19.76
CA LEU A 153 5.27 14.83 -21.01
C LEU A 153 4.14 15.82 -21.34
N ILE A 154 3.32 16.18 -20.35
CA ILE A 154 2.23 17.14 -20.53
C ILE A 154 2.77 18.52 -20.95
N VAL A 155 3.88 18.98 -20.37
CA VAL A 155 4.51 20.26 -20.73
C VAL A 155 5.00 20.23 -22.18
N VAL A 156 5.70 19.17 -22.59
CA VAL A 156 6.20 19.02 -23.96
C VAL A 156 5.04 18.93 -24.96
N CYS A 157 3.97 18.21 -24.62
CA CYS A 157 2.74 18.10 -25.42
C CYS A 157 1.89 19.39 -25.45
N ARG A 158 2.13 20.38 -24.57
CA ARG A 158 1.31 21.60 -24.45
C ARG A 158 1.63 22.68 -25.47
N ASN A 159 2.64 22.51 -26.33
CA ASN A 159 3.02 23.50 -27.33
C ASN A 159 1.92 23.87 -28.36
N CYS A 160 0.72 23.26 -28.35
CA CYS A 160 -0.32 23.56 -29.34
C CYS A 160 -1.67 24.09 -28.83
N ASP A 161 -2.10 23.90 -27.58
CA ASP A 161 -3.51 24.22 -27.24
C ASP A 161 -3.69 24.69 -25.78
N ARG A 162 -4.02 25.98 -25.58
CA ARG A 162 -4.63 26.48 -24.34
C ARG A 162 -6.09 26.04 -24.30
N TYR A 163 -6.38 24.94 -23.62
CA TYR A 163 -7.76 24.57 -23.31
C TYR A 163 -8.33 25.57 -22.28
N ASN A 164 -9.29 26.40 -22.71
CA ASN A 164 -10.13 27.14 -21.79
C ASN A 164 -11.08 26.15 -21.10
N ILE A 165 -10.72 25.73 -19.89
CA ILE A 165 -11.61 24.91 -19.05
C ILE A 165 -12.72 25.82 -18.54
N TYR A 166 -13.91 25.76 -19.14
CA TYR A 166 -15.06 26.60 -18.74
C TYR A 166 -15.64 26.19 -17.37
N LEU A 167 -15.34 24.98 -16.89
CA LEU A 167 -15.83 24.44 -15.62
C LEU A 167 -15.38 25.28 -14.39
N THR A 168 -14.25 25.99 -14.50
CA THR A 168 -13.74 26.88 -13.44
C THR A 168 -14.36 28.29 -13.46
N ARG A 169 -15.29 28.60 -14.38
CA ARG A 169 -16.01 29.89 -14.36
C ARG A 169 -17.13 29.95 -13.33
N ILE A 170 -17.62 28.80 -12.86
CA ILE A 170 -18.67 28.75 -11.84
C ILE A 170 -18.00 28.91 -10.46
N PRO A 171 -18.29 30.01 -9.71
CA PRO A 171 -17.62 30.28 -8.44
C PRO A 171 -17.86 29.17 -7.41
N LEU A 172 -19.03 28.53 -7.44
CA LEU A 172 -19.38 27.41 -6.56
C LEU A 172 -18.46 26.19 -6.75
N ILE A 173 -18.08 25.87 -7.99
CA ILE A 173 -17.17 24.75 -8.30
C ILE A 173 -15.77 25.03 -7.75
N LYS A 174 -15.29 26.27 -7.87
CA LYS A 174 -14.01 26.69 -7.29
C LYS A 174 -14.01 26.53 -5.77
N VAL A 175 -15.05 27.04 -5.10
CA VAL A 175 -15.21 26.90 -3.66
C VAL A 175 -15.25 25.43 -3.27
N GLY A 176 -16.00 24.59 -4.01
CA GLY A 176 -16.04 23.14 -3.78
C GLY A 176 -14.67 22.48 -3.90
N ILE A 177 -13.92 22.75 -4.97
CA ILE A 177 -12.56 22.21 -5.16
C ILE A 177 -11.62 22.68 -4.05
N SER A 178 -11.66 23.97 -3.69
CA SER A 178 -10.85 24.53 -2.61
C SER A 178 -11.18 23.90 -1.26
N LEU A 179 -12.46 23.70 -0.94
CA LEU A 179 -12.89 23.02 0.29
C LEU A 179 -12.43 21.57 0.31
N ILE A 180 -12.55 20.85 -0.81
CA ILE A 180 -12.06 19.46 -0.92
C ILE A 180 -10.54 19.42 -0.71
N LEU A 181 -9.78 20.35 -1.30
CA LEU A 181 -8.33 20.43 -1.11
C LEU A 181 -7.96 20.72 0.35
N VAL A 182 -8.61 21.71 0.98
CA VAL A 182 -8.38 22.05 2.39
C VAL A 182 -8.71 20.87 3.29
N LEU A 183 -9.85 20.21 3.06
CA LEU A 183 -10.24 19.01 3.80
C LEU A 183 -9.25 17.87 3.59
N SER A 184 -8.78 17.65 2.35
CA SER A 184 -7.79 16.60 2.04
C SER A 184 -6.46 16.84 2.73
N VAL A 185 -5.98 18.09 2.75
CA VAL A 185 -4.77 18.49 3.48
C VAL A 185 -4.96 18.26 4.97
N PHE A 186 -6.07 18.74 5.54
CA PHE A 186 -6.38 18.56 6.97
C PHE A 186 -6.43 17.07 7.37
N MET A 187 -7.11 16.24 6.58
CA MET A 187 -7.17 14.79 6.81
C MET A 187 -5.80 14.14 6.69
N SER A 188 -4.98 14.57 5.74
CA SER A 188 -3.60 14.08 5.58
C SER A 188 -2.74 14.39 6.81
N PHE A 189 -2.87 15.57 7.39
CA PHE A 189 -2.20 15.91 8.66
C PHE A 189 -2.67 15.00 9.81
N LYS A 190 -3.97 14.71 9.92
CA LYS A 190 -4.46 13.77 10.96
C LYS A 190 -3.83 12.39 10.81
N ILE A 191 -3.77 11.86 9.59
CA ILE A 191 -3.15 10.55 9.31
C ILE A 191 -1.65 10.58 9.63
N PHE A 192 -0.95 11.65 9.23
CA PHE A 192 0.47 11.81 9.54
C PHE A 192 0.75 11.81 11.05
N TYR A 193 0.01 12.61 11.82
CA TYR A 193 0.17 12.61 13.28
C TYR A 193 -0.14 11.25 13.88
N ALA A 194 -1.18 10.57 13.40
CA ALA A 194 -1.51 9.23 13.86
C ALA A 194 -0.34 8.24 13.65
N ASP A 195 0.32 8.28 12.48
CA ASP A 195 1.47 7.44 12.18
C ASP A 195 2.70 7.78 13.05
N VAL A 196 2.94 9.06 13.31
CA VAL A 196 4.00 9.50 14.23
C VAL A 196 3.79 8.93 15.64
N TYR A 197 2.57 9.02 16.17
CA TYR A 197 2.23 8.44 17.46
C TYR A 197 2.34 6.91 17.46
N PHE A 198 1.89 6.24 16.39
CA PHE A 198 1.97 4.79 16.27
C PHE A 198 3.41 4.28 16.20
N ARG A 199 4.30 4.97 15.47
CA ARG A 199 5.74 4.65 15.46
C ARG A 199 6.36 4.85 16.84
N GLY A 200 5.95 5.90 17.56
CA GLY A 200 6.30 6.10 18.96
C GLY A 200 5.90 4.90 19.82
N TYR A 201 4.64 4.47 19.73
CA TYR A 201 4.17 3.24 20.40
C TYR A 201 5.07 2.03 20.07
N ALA A 202 5.34 1.77 18.80
CA ALA A 202 6.15 0.62 18.38
C ALA A 202 7.57 0.68 18.95
N MET A 203 8.17 1.86 19.01
CA MET A 203 9.49 2.07 19.62
C MET A 203 9.47 1.76 21.12
N PHE A 204 8.49 2.30 21.87
CA PHE A 204 8.39 2.05 23.32
C PHE A 204 8.05 0.59 23.63
N LYS A 205 7.24 -0.07 22.81
CA LYS A 205 6.93 -1.50 22.97
C LYS A 205 8.16 -2.38 22.74
N HIS A 206 9.00 -2.05 21.76
CA HIS A 206 10.26 -2.75 21.54
C HIS A 206 11.26 -2.57 22.69
N LEU A 207 11.24 -1.41 23.36
CA LEU A 207 12.04 -1.19 24.57
C LEU A 207 11.47 -1.95 25.77
N GLU A 208 10.14 -2.00 25.91
CA GLU A 208 9.45 -2.79 26.95
C GLU A 208 9.83 -4.28 26.86
N GLU A 209 9.85 -4.85 25.65
CA GLU A 209 10.21 -6.26 25.42
C GLU A 209 11.67 -6.58 25.81
N LYS A 210 12.55 -5.58 25.81
CA LYS A 210 13.96 -5.70 26.17
C LYS A 210 14.28 -5.29 27.61
N ALA A 211 13.31 -4.75 28.35
CA ALA A 211 13.53 -4.29 29.71
C ALA A 211 13.60 -5.48 30.67
N GLU A 212 14.71 -5.59 31.41
CA GLU A 212 14.91 -6.61 32.45
C GLU A 212 14.32 -6.17 33.80
N ASP A 213 14.24 -4.86 34.06
CA ASP A 213 13.64 -4.29 35.26
C ASP A 213 12.11 -4.15 35.12
N ASP A 214 11.37 -4.75 36.06
CA ASP A 214 9.90 -4.76 36.05
C ASP A 214 9.28 -3.36 36.22
N GLY A 215 9.93 -2.48 36.97
CA GLY A 215 9.49 -1.09 37.16
C GLY A 215 9.56 -0.28 35.87
N LEU A 216 10.71 -0.34 35.19
CA LEU A 216 10.94 0.27 33.89
C LEU A 216 10.01 -0.30 32.83
N ARG A 217 9.82 -1.63 32.80
CA ARG A 217 8.92 -2.30 31.87
C ARG A 217 7.49 -1.77 31.99
N ARG A 218 7.01 -1.54 33.22
CA ARG A 218 5.68 -0.97 33.48
C ARG A 218 5.54 0.47 32.98
N GLU A 219 6.54 1.31 33.20
CA GLU A 219 6.52 2.70 32.72
C GLU A 219 6.50 2.77 31.18
N LEU A 220 7.34 1.96 30.53
CA LEU A 220 7.39 1.86 29.07
C LEU A 220 6.07 1.35 28.50
N SER A 221 5.46 0.35 29.13
CA SER A 221 4.18 -0.21 28.73
C SER A 221 3.07 0.84 28.77
N LYS A 222 2.96 1.59 29.89
CA LYS A 222 1.99 2.69 30.01
C LYS A 222 2.19 3.76 28.94
N LYS A 223 3.44 4.17 28.70
CA LYS A 223 3.77 5.16 27.68
C LYS A 223 3.44 4.68 26.27
N SER A 224 3.68 3.40 25.98
CA SER A 224 3.30 2.79 24.71
C SER A 224 1.78 2.84 24.51
N TYR A 225 1.00 2.48 25.55
CA TYR A 225 -0.47 2.52 25.50
C TYR A 225 -1.01 3.93 25.27
N ASP A 226 -0.47 4.94 25.98
CA ASP A 226 -0.89 6.33 25.82
C ASP A 226 -0.64 6.85 24.39
N LEU A 227 0.49 6.49 23.79
CA LEU A 227 0.84 6.81 22.41
C LEU A 227 -0.08 6.09 21.41
N LEU A 228 -0.40 4.82 21.65
CA LEU A 228 -1.33 4.07 20.81
C LEU A 228 -2.75 4.67 20.88
N GLY A 229 -3.20 5.07 22.07
CA GLY A 229 -4.44 5.81 22.26
C GLY A 229 -4.43 7.17 21.55
N ALA A 230 -3.30 7.88 21.54
CA ALA A 230 -3.14 9.11 20.76
C ALA A 230 -3.25 8.86 19.25
N ALA A 231 -2.61 7.81 18.73
CA ALA A 231 -2.73 7.42 17.33
C ALA A 231 -4.19 7.16 16.93
N MET A 232 -4.94 6.43 17.77
CA MET A 232 -6.37 6.17 17.55
C MET A 232 -7.23 7.43 17.59
N ARG A 233 -6.95 8.41 18.45
CA ARG A 233 -7.70 9.68 18.47
C ARG A 233 -7.54 10.45 17.15
N HIS A 234 -6.37 10.36 16.52
CA HIS A 234 -6.11 11.02 15.24
C HIS A 234 -6.68 10.23 14.05
N ASN A 235 -6.56 8.91 14.04
CA ASN A 235 -7.10 8.02 13.00
C ASN A 235 -7.77 6.76 13.60
N PRO A 236 -9.05 6.87 14.03
CA PRO A 236 -9.75 5.76 14.70
C PRO A 236 -10.18 4.65 13.75
N HIS A 237 -10.15 4.90 12.44
CA HIS A 237 -10.58 3.95 11.42
C HIS A 237 -9.44 3.04 10.94
N GLU A 238 -8.22 3.25 11.43
CA GLU A 238 -7.07 2.43 11.08
C GLU A 238 -7.17 1.03 11.72
N PRO A 239 -7.33 -0.05 10.94
CA PRO A 239 -7.53 -1.39 11.48
C PRO A 239 -6.35 -1.87 12.33
N VAL A 240 -5.13 -1.47 11.99
CA VAL A 240 -3.92 -1.80 12.74
C VAL A 240 -3.98 -1.25 14.16
N TYR A 241 -4.32 0.04 14.28
CA TYR A 241 -4.33 0.71 15.58
C TYR A 241 -5.40 0.10 16.47
N MET A 242 -6.58 -0.15 15.92
CA MET A 242 -7.69 -0.79 16.64
C MET A 242 -7.32 -2.20 17.13
N ARG A 243 -6.74 -3.04 16.26
CA ARG A 243 -6.33 -4.41 16.62
C ARG A 243 -5.28 -4.40 17.74
N ARG A 244 -4.25 -3.55 17.62
CA ARG A 244 -3.18 -3.44 18.62
C ARG A 244 -3.70 -2.93 19.95
N PHE A 245 -4.61 -1.97 19.91
CA PHE A 245 -5.20 -1.41 21.12
C PHE A 245 -6.02 -2.46 21.87
N GLN A 246 -6.81 -3.27 21.17
CA GLN A 246 -7.54 -4.39 21.77
C GLN A 246 -6.62 -5.41 22.43
N ILE A 247 -5.53 -5.80 21.76
CA ILE A 247 -4.55 -6.75 22.32
C ILE A 247 -3.94 -6.18 23.60
N HIS A 248 -3.45 -4.94 23.55
CA HIS A 248 -2.78 -4.34 24.70
C HIS A 248 -3.73 -4.07 25.87
N PHE A 249 -4.99 -3.72 25.58
CA PHE A 249 -6.03 -3.59 26.60
C PHE A 249 -6.28 -4.91 27.33
N LEU A 250 -6.33 -6.03 26.61
CA LEU A 250 -6.48 -7.36 27.21
C LEU A 250 -5.24 -7.78 28.01
N GLU A 251 -4.03 -7.49 27.53
CA GLU A 251 -2.78 -7.71 28.26
C GLU A 251 -2.79 -7.00 29.62
N GLN A 252 -3.18 -5.72 29.64
CA GLN A 252 -3.27 -4.93 30.87
C GLN A 252 -4.28 -5.51 31.86
N ILE A 253 -5.49 -5.88 31.41
CA ILE A 253 -6.50 -6.52 32.27
C ILE A 253 -5.99 -7.84 32.85
N TYR A 254 -5.33 -8.66 32.02
CA TYR A 254 -4.80 -9.95 32.46
C TYR A 254 -3.70 -9.79 33.52
N LEU A 255 -2.77 -8.85 33.31
CA LEU A 255 -1.71 -8.53 34.28
C LEU A 255 -2.27 -8.02 35.60
N GLU A 256 -3.28 -7.14 35.56
CA GLU A 256 -3.95 -6.66 36.78
C GLU A 256 -4.65 -7.79 37.55
N GLN A 257 -5.26 -8.75 36.85
CA GLN A 257 -5.93 -9.89 37.48
C GLN A 257 -4.94 -10.90 38.09
N MET A 258 -3.83 -11.19 37.40
CA MET A 258 -2.75 -12.06 37.90
C MET A 258 -2.16 -11.50 39.19
N TYR A 259 -1.83 -10.20 39.20
CA TYR A 259 -1.26 -9.55 40.37
C TYR A 259 -2.24 -9.54 41.57
N ARG A 260 -3.53 -9.33 41.29
CA ARG A 260 -4.57 -9.43 42.32
C ARG A 260 -4.69 -10.83 42.90
N LYS A 261 -4.26 -11.88 42.20
CA LYS A 261 -4.25 -13.25 42.72
C LYS A 261 -2.98 -13.60 43.49
N GLU A 262 -1.84 -12.95 43.20
CA GLU A 262 -0.58 -13.16 43.94
C GLU A 262 -0.54 -12.41 45.29
N GLN A 263 -1.40 -11.40 45.48
CA GLN A 263 -1.55 -10.68 46.74
C GLN A 263 -2.52 -11.33 47.76
N TYR A 264 -3.18 -12.43 47.40
CA TYR A 264 -4.02 -13.24 48.29
C TYR A 264 -3.46 -14.66 48.42
#